data_AF-A0A351JZM6-F1
#
_entry.id   AF-A0A351JZM6-F1
#
_cell.length_a   1.000
_cell.length_b   1.000
_cell.length_c   1.000
_cell.angle_alpha   90.00
_cell.angle_beta   90.00
_cell.angle_gamma   90.00
#
_symmetry.space_group_name_H-M   'P 1'
#
loop_
_entity.id
_entity.type
_entity.pdbx_description
1 polymer ?
#
loop_
_entity_poly.entity_id
_entity_poly.type
_entity_poly.pdbx_seq_one_letter_code
_entity_poly.pdbx_strand_id
1 'polypeptide(L)'
;GVCQQKCLTPVPAEYNCGLPFNKRKAIYTPFAQAVPNKPVIDRDHCGHFTTGLCQVCSKTCPLGDGVIDYSQEDTLVEENVGAIVVAAGFDLMAKGAISEFVEDPDIIDGLEFERILCPSGPTAGAVMRPSDGIEPREVVFISCVGSRDPELGVPYCSRVCCMYLAKQALLYKHAVPDGQAYIFYMDQRTTGKGYEEFVRRAVEEYEVMYLRGRVSKIFRDGNRLRVQGADTLSGKRVDISCDLVVLGMAMMPSAGFKELARKLGIATDAYGFITEVHSKFRPMETSVPGIYVAGTAQGPRDIPDSVAMGSGVASKVLDLFSRNKVAVGRQL
;
A
#
# COMPACT_ATOMS: atom_id res chain seq x y z
N GLY A 1 -14.57 22.19 -0.40
CA GLY A 1 -14.01 22.48 0.94
C GLY A 1 -15.08 22.70 2.00
N VAL A 2 -15.91 23.75 1.86
CA VAL A 2 -16.88 24.18 2.90
C VAL A 2 -17.79 23.06 3.42
N CYS A 3 -18.36 22.25 2.53
CA CYS A 3 -19.21 21.12 2.90
C CYS A 3 -18.50 20.08 3.79
N GLN A 4 -17.21 19.86 3.58
CA GLN A 4 -16.39 18.95 4.40
C GLN A 4 -16.12 19.59 5.77
N GLN A 5 -15.74 20.87 5.81
CA GLN A 5 -15.49 21.60 7.07
C GLN A 5 -16.73 21.63 7.99
N LYS A 6 -17.93 21.74 7.41
CA LYS A 6 -19.20 21.81 8.15
C LYS A 6 -19.79 20.44 8.49
N CYS A 7 -19.25 19.35 7.93
CA CYS A 7 -19.74 18.01 8.23
C CYS A 7 -19.41 17.61 9.67
N LEU A 8 -20.44 17.14 10.39
CA LEU A 8 -20.34 16.81 11.81
C LEU A 8 -19.78 15.41 12.06
N THR A 9 -20.00 14.45 11.16
CA THR A 9 -19.59 13.06 11.37
C THR A 9 -18.09 12.86 11.07
N PRO A 10 -17.27 12.54 12.08
CA PRO A 10 -15.91 12.10 11.86
C PRO A 10 -15.87 10.61 11.49
N VAL A 11 -15.04 10.24 10.53
CA VAL A 11 -14.83 8.85 10.08
C VAL A 11 -13.32 8.59 9.98
N PRO A 12 -12.81 7.41 10.35
CA PRO A 12 -11.41 7.05 10.10
C PRO A 12 -11.05 7.28 8.62
N ALA A 13 -9.88 7.87 8.36
CA ALA A 13 -9.44 8.13 7.00
C ALA A 13 -8.70 6.92 6.43
N GLU A 14 -9.33 6.17 5.53
CA GLU A 14 -8.79 4.95 4.91
C GLU A 14 -7.53 5.25 4.09
N TYR A 15 -7.53 6.37 3.37
CA TYR A 15 -6.34 6.84 2.62
C TYR A 15 -5.14 7.10 3.54
N ASN A 16 -5.38 7.40 4.82
CA ASN A 16 -4.35 7.57 5.85
C ASN A 16 -4.22 6.35 6.76
N CYS A 17 -4.65 5.17 6.30
CA CYS A 17 -4.54 3.90 7.03
C CYS A 17 -5.23 3.91 8.41
N GLY A 18 -6.20 4.80 8.64
CA GLY A 18 -6.89 4.90 9.93
C GLY A 18 -6.02 5.45 11.08
N LEU A 19 -4.87 6.08 10.78
CA LEU A 19 -3.99 6.68 11.79
C LEU A 19 -4.74 7.68 12.70
N PRO A 20 -4.39 7.76 14.00
CA PRO A 20 -5.15 8.55 14.98
C PRO A 20 -5.03 10.06 14.81
N PHE A 21 -4.11 10.53 13.96
CA PHE A 21 -3.80 11.95 13.77
C PHE A 21 -4.87 12.70 12.98
N ASN A 22 -5.68 12.01 12.18
CA ASN A 22 -6.77 12.66 11.46
C ASN A 22 -8.00 11.77 11.32
N LYS A 23 -9.16 12.42 11.26
CA LYS A 23 -10.41 11.80 10.84
C LYS A 23 -10.91 12.54 9.62
N ARG A 24 -11.31 11.81 8.58
CA ARG A 24 -12.05 12.40 7.47
C ARG A 24 -13.48 12.67 7.92
N LYS A 25 -14.26 13.25 7.02
CA LYS A 25 -15.69 13.49 7.22
C LYS A 25 -16.50 12.52 6.36
N ALA A 26 -17.80 12.40 6.63
CA ALA A 26 -18.67 11.58 5.80
C ALA A 26 -18.75 12.11 4.36
N ILE A 27 -18.71 13.43 4.16
CA ILE A 27 -18.42 14.04 2.85
C ILE A 27 -16.94 14.43 2.79
N TYR A 28 -16.21 13.88 1.82
CA TYR A 28 -14.75 14.02 1.76
C TYR A 28 -14.22 13.95 0.33
N THR A 29 -12.98 14.37 0.16
CA THR A 29 -12.14 14.09 -1.03
C THR A 29 -11.02 13.16 -0.57
N PRO A 30 -10.69 12.08 -1.31
CA PRO A 30 -9.72 11.08 -0.84
C PRO A 30 -8.37 11.67 -0.41
N PHE A 31 -7.83 12.59 -1.19
CA PHE A 31 -6.63 13.37 -0.89
C PHE A 31 -6.65 14.70 -1.65
N ALA A 32 -5.75 15.63 -1.30
CA ALA A 32 -5.79 17.00 -1.81
C ALA A 32 -5.63 17.11 -3.34
N GLN A 33 -4.88 16.19 -3.95
CA GLN A 33 -4.61 16.15 -5.39
C GLN A 33 -5.45 15.09 -6.13
N ALA A 34 -6.58 14.65 -5.56
CA ALA A 34 -7.43 13.63 -6.18
C ALA A 34 -7.90 14.06 -7.58
N VAL A 35 -7.97 13.10 -8.51
CA VAL A 35 -8.47 13.32 -9.88
C VAL A 35 -9.54 12.25 -10.19
N PRO A 36 -10.79 12.64 -10.47
CA PRO A 36 -11.32 14.01 -10.43
C PRO A 36 -11.35 14.57 -8.99
N ASN A 37 -11.08 15.87 -8.83
CA ASN A 37 -11.11 16.54 -7.53
C ASN A 37 -12.55 16.88 -7.09
N LYS A 38 -13.37 15.83 -6.92
CA LYS A 38 -14.79 15.94 -6.56
C LYS A 38 -15.03 15.26 -5.20
N PRO A 39 -15.74 15.91 -4.26
CA PRO A 39 -16.15 15.27 -3.03
C PRO A 39 -17.12 14.11 -3.27
N VAL A 40 -17.03 13.09 -2.43
CA VAL A 40 -17.95 11.95 -2.36
C VAL A 40 -18.59 11.89 -0.98
N ILE A 41 -19.81 11.34 -0.90
CA ILE A 41 -20.51 11.10 0.37
C ILE A 41 -20.45 9.61 0.66
N ASP A 42 -19.84 9.27 1.79
CA ASP A 42 -19.89 7.95 2.39
C ASP A 42 -21.26 7.73 3.04
N ARG A 43 -22.08 6.88 2.42
CA ARG A 43 -23.46 6.61 2.85
C ARG A 43 -23.52 5.93 4.20
N ASP A 44 -22.58 5.04 4.50
CA ASP A 44 -22.59 4.21 5.71
C ASP A 44 -22.43 5.05 6.98
N HIS A 45 -21.75 6.19 6.86
CA HIS A 45 -21.50 7.11 7.98
C HIS A 45 -22.23 8.45 7.87
N CYS A 46 -22.84 8.78 6.73
CA CYS A 46 -23.51 10.07 6.55
C CYS A 46 -24.78 10.16 7.40
N GLY A 47 -24.88 11.20 8.23
CA GLY A 47 -26.05 11.46 9.08
C GLY A 47 -27.38 11.60 8.31
N HIS A 48 -27.33 11.98 7.03
CA HIS A 48 -28.53 12.01 6.18
C HIS A 48 -29.09 10.61 5.95
N PHE A 49 -28.23 9.66 5.55
CA PHE A 49 -28.64 8.30 5.23
C PHE A 49 -28.87 7.44 6.48
N THR A 50 -28.16 7.72 7.58
CA THR A 50 -28.29 6.94 8.82
C THR A 50 -29.41 7.42 9.75
N THR A 51 -29.69 8.73 9.79
CA THR A 51 -30.72 9.30 10.70
C THR A 51 -31.85 10.04 9.98
N GLY A 52 -31.73 10.30 8.67
CA GLY A 52 -32.78 10.94 7.86
C GLY A 52 -32.85 12.47 7.96
N LEU A 53 -32.09 13.11 8.84
CA LEU A 53 -32.33 14.53 9.20
C LEU A 53 -31.21 15.51 8.81
N CYS A 54 -29.98 15.02 8.56
CA CYS A 54 -28.85 15.92 8.31
C CYS A 54 -28.86 16.48 6.88
N GLN A 55 -28.76 17.81 6.74
CA GLN A 55 -28.64 18.53 5.45
C GLN A 55 -27.64 19.69 5.53
N VAL A 56 -26.67 19.62 6.45
CA VAL A 56 -25.73 20.73 6.69
C VAL A 56 -24.86 21.01 5.47
N CYS A 57 -24.38 19.96 4.80
CA CYS A 57 -23.50 20.10 3.65
C CYS A 57 -24.19 20.70 2.42
N SER A 58 -25.47 20.39 2.17
CA SER A 58 -26.24 21.02 1.09
C SER A 58 -26.50 22.50 1.38
N LYS A 59 -26.98 22.84 2.59
CA LYS A 59 -27.28 24.23 3.00
C LYS A 59 -26.08 25.17 3.03
N THR A 60 -24.87 24.62 3.21
CA THR A 60 -23.63 25.41 3.30
C THR A 60 -22.80 25.38 2.01
N CYS A 61 -23.31 24.72 0.96
CA CYS A 61 -22.59 24.61 -0.30
C CYS A 61 -22.56 25.97 -1.03
N PRO A 62 -21.37 26.56 -1.28
CA PRO A 62 -21.27 27.86 -1.94
C PRO A 62 -21.63 27.80 -3.44
N LEU A 63 -21.71 26.61 -4.02
CA LEU A 63 -22.08 26.40 -5.42
C LEU A 63 -23.60 26.43 -5.65
N GLY A 64 -24.39 26.60 -4.58
CA GLY A 64 -25.84 26.68 -4.64
C GLY A 64 -26.56 25.36 -4.39
N ASP A 65 -27.88 25.43 -4.46
CA ASP A 65 -28.78 24.30 -4.27
C ASP A 65 -28.69 23.31 -5.44
N GLY A 66 -28.95 22.03 -5.16
CA GLY A 66 -28.95 20.95 -6.17
C GLY A 66 -27.58 20.35 -6.51
N VAL A 67 -26.48 20.88 -5.97
CA VAL A 67 -25.13 20.31 -6.18
C VAL A 67 -24.91 19.00 -5.42
N ILE A 68 -25.50 18.89 -4.23
CA ILE A 68 -25.50 17.66 -3.44
C ILE A 68 -26.85 17.00 -3.63
N ASP A 69 -26.86 15.89 -4.36
CA ASP A 69 -28.03 15.08 -4.60
C ASP A 69 -27.98 13.81 -3.73
N TYR A 70 -28.86 13.72 -2.74
CA TYR A 70 -29.00 12.54 -1.89
C TYR A 70 -29.83 11.42 -2.52
N SER A 71 -30.54 11.71 -3.61
CA SER A 71 -31.35 10.74 -4.36
C SER A 71 -30.58 10.07 -5.50
N GLN A 72 -29.32 10.47 -5.74
CA GLN A 72 -28.47 9.83 -6.73
C GLN A 72 -28.44 8.31 -6.49
N GLU A 73 -28.65 7.50 -7.51
CA GLU A 73 -28.56 6.03 -7.44
C GLU A 73 -27.42 5.52 -8.33
N ASP A 74 -26.99 4.28 -8.06
CA ASP A 74 -25.99 3.62 -8.88
C ASP A 74 -26.58 3.35 -10.28
N THR A 75 -25.86 3.73 -11.32
CA THR A 75 -26.26 3.48 -12.71
C THR A 75 -25.39 2.39 -13.32
N LEU A 76 -26.02 1.41 -13.95
CA LEU A 76 -25.30 0.43 -14.78
C LEU A 76 -25.08 1.04 -16.17
N VAL A 77 -23.82 1.03 -16.61
CA VAL A 77 -23.42 1.47 -17.94
C VAL A 77 -22.90 0.26 -18.72
N GLU A 78 -23.47 0.02 -19.89
CA GLU A 78 -23.01 -1.04 -20.80
C GLU A 78 -22.12 -0.43 -21.88
N GLU A 79 -20.87 -0.88 -21.92
CA GLU A 79 -19.88 -0.41 -22.90
C GLU A 79 -19.31 -1.60 -23.69
N ASN A 80 -19.29 -1.47 -25.01
CA ASN A 80 -18.67 -2.46 -25.88
C ASN A 80 -17.17 -2.19 -25.98
N VAL A 81 -16.36 -3.04 -25.35
CA VAL A 81 -14.91 -2.92 -25.33
C VAL A 81 -14.25 -4.07 -26.08
N GLY A 82 -13.19 -3.77 -26.84
CA GLY A 82 -12.41 -4.77 -27.58
C GLY A 82 -11.29 -5.42 -26.77
N ALA A 83 -10.88 -4.80 -25.66
CA ALA A 83 -9.84 -5.31 -24.78
C ALA A 83 -10.09 -4.88 -23.33
N ILE A 84 -9.64 -5.70 -22.38
CA ILE A 84 -9.70 -5.42 -20.93
C ILE A 84 -8.29 -5.49 -20.37
N VAL A 85 -7.90 -4.48 -19.58
CA VAL A 85 -6.61 -4.45 -18.88
C VAL A 85 -6.86 -4.51 -17.38
N VAL A 86 -6.37 -5.55 -16.73
CA VAL A 86 -6.48 -5.71 -15.28
C VAL A 86 -5.25 -5.11 -14.60
N ALA A 87 -5.44 -3.98 -13.91
CA ALA A 87 -4.40 -3.25 -13.18
C ALA A 87 -4.86 -2.88 -11.75
N ALA A 88 -5.56 -3.81 -11.07
CA ALA A 88 -6.25 -3.55 -9.81
C ALA A 88 -5.34 -3.45 -8.56
N GLY A 89 -4.03 -3.31 -8.73
CA GLY A 89 -3.12 -3.03 -7.63
C GLY A 89 -2.77 -4.22 -6.74
N PHE A 90 -2.56 -3.96 -5.46
CA PHE A 90 -2.24 -4.91 -4.41
C PHE A 90 -2.79 -4.38 -3.08
N ASP A 91 -2.89 -5.26 -2.08
CA ASP A 91 -3.10 -4.90 -0.67
C ASP A 91 -1.94 -5.43 0.18
N LEU A 92 -1.85 -5.01 1.44
CA LEU A 92 -0.90 -5.59 2.39
C LEU A 92 -1.54 -6.71 3.20
N MET A 93 -0.75 -7.72 3.54
CA MET A 93 -1.10 -8.66 4.60
C MET A 93 -1.38 -7.89 5.90
N ALA A 94 -2.45 -8.25 6.60
CA ALA A 94 -2.80 -7.60 7.86
C ALA A 94 -1.73 -7.87 8.92
N LYS A 95 -1.33 -6.83 9.67
CA LYS A 95 -0.34 -6.93 10.76
C LYS A 95 -0.73 -7.98 11.81
N GLY A 96 -2.02 -8.04 12.16
CA GLY A 96 -2.55 -9.01 13.13
C GLY A 96 -2.44 -10.48 12.71
N ALA A 97 -2.08 -10.78 11.45
CA ALA A 97 -1.77 -12.14 11.04
C ALA A 97 -0.40 -12.62 11.57
N ILE A 98 0.46 -11.71 12.03
CA ILE A 98 1.81 -12.02 12.52
C ILE A 98 1.76 -12.26 14.03
N SER A 99 1.55 -13.52 14.42
CA SER A 99 1.39 -13.92 15.82
C SER A 99 2.65 -13.73 16.68
N GLU A 100 3.81 -13.54 16.06
CA GLU A 100 5.10 -13.35 16.76
C GLU A 100 5.19 -11.97 17.44
N PHE A 101 4.38 -11.00 17.02
CA PHE A 101 4.45 -9.61 17.48
C PHE A 101 3.22 -9.27 18.32
N VAL A 102 3.44 -8.53 19.42
CA VAL A 102 2.33 -7.98 20.21
C VAL A 102 1.53 -7.00 19.36
N GLU A 103 0.21 -6.93 19.55
CA GLU A 103 -0.58 -5.83 19.00
C GLU A 103 -0.28 -4.55 19.78
N ASP A 104 0.22 -3.54 19.09
CA ASP A 104 0.62 -2.28 19.70
C ASP A 104 0.49 -1.11 18.71
N PRO A 105 -0.02 0.06 19.13
CA PRO A 105 -0.15 1.23 18.25
C PRO A 105 1.17 1.75 17.67
N ASP A 106 2.30 1.52 18.33
CA ASP A 106 3.62 1.94 17.85
C ASP A 106 4.31 0.88 16.97
N ILE A 107 3.59 -0.18 16.61
CA ILE A 107 3.99 -1.15 15.59
C ILE A 107 3.13 -0.88 14.34
N ILE A 108 3.75 -0.20 13.38
CA ILE A 108 3.10 0.23 12.14
C ILE A 108 3.67 -0.51 10.93
N ASP A 109 2.93 -0.56 9.83
CA ASP A 109 3.42 -1.05 8.54
C ASP A 109 4.04 0.08 7.71
N GLY A 110 4.68 -0.33 6.60
CA GLY A 110 5.29 0.60 5.68
C GLY A 110 4.31 1.62 5.08
N LEU A 111 3.04 1.28 4.85
CA LEU A 111 2.07 2.24 4.28
C LEU A 111 1.63 3.28 5.32
N GLU A 112 1.36 2.86 6.56
CA GLU A 112 1.10 3.78 7.67
C GLU A 112 2.27 4.77 7.84
N PHE A 113 3.50 4.30 7.78
CA PHE A 113 4.67 5.18 7.87
C PHE A 113 4.82 6.10 6.64
N GLU A 114 4.49 5.65 5.43
CA GLU A 114 4.40 6.55 4.26
C GLU A 114 3.41 7.69 4.50
N ARG A 115 2.26 7.41 5.13
CA ARG A 115 1.27 8.44 5.41
C ARG A 115 1.82 9.45 6.42
N ILE A 116 2.54 9.00 7.45
CA ILE A 116 3.21 9.89 8.42
C ILE A 116 4.29 10.74 7.74
N LEU A 117 5.11 10.17 6.87
CA LEU A 117 6.16 10.91 6.15
C LEU A 117 5.62 11.87 5.07
N CYS A 118 4.38 11.68 4.62
CA CYS A 118 3.80 12.45 3.54
C CYS A 118 3.52 13.91 3.97
N PRO A 119 4.00 14.93 3.23
CA PRO A 119 3.70 16.33 3.54
C PRO A 119 2.21 16.69 3.46
N SER A 120 1.44 16.00 2.62
CA SER A 120 -0.03 16.11 2.57
C SER A 120 -0.73 15.02 3.39
N GLY A 121 0.04 14.28 4.20
CA GLY A 121 -0.44 13.29 5.15
C GLY A 121 -1.02 13.89 6.42
N PRO A 122 -1.46 13.05 7.36
CA PRO A 122 -2.18 13.49 8.54
C PRO A 122 -1.30 14.20 9.57
N THR A 123 0.02 14.02 9.50
CA THR A 123 1.03 14.67 10.35
C THR A 123 1.83 15.74 9.61
N ALA A 124 1.45 16.07 8.37
CA ALA A 124 2.17 17.01 7.50
C ALA A 124 3.68 16.71 7.34
N GLY A 125 4.06 15.43 7.41
CA GLY A 125 5.45 14.99 7.31
C GLY A 125 6.21 14.95 8.64
N ALA A 126 5.60 15.36 9.75
CA ALA A 126 6.20 15.20 11.08
C ALA A 126 6.15 13.72 11.50
N VAL A 127 7.29 13.16 11.89
CA VAL A 127 7.37 11.77 12.35
C VAL A 127 6.89 11.69 13.79
N MET A 128 5.73 11.07 14.01
CA MET A 128 5.10 10.99 15.33
C MET A 128 4.65 9.56 15.62
N ARG A 129 4.80 9.13 16.87
CA ARG A 129 4.26 7.87 17.36
C ARG A 129 2.73 7.87 17.35
N PRO A 130 2.06 6.84 16.84
CA PRO A 130 0.60 6.78 16.87
C PRO A 130 0.01 6.74 18.28
N SER A 131 0.72 6.19 19.27
CA SER A 131 0.22 6.09 20.65
C SER A 131 0.02 7.45 21.34
N ASP A 132 1.00 8.34 21.20
CA ASP A 132 1.06 9.57 22.00
C ASP A 132 1.48 10.84 21.23
N GLY A 133 1.77 10.72 19.93
CA GLY A 133 2.16 11.85 19.09
C GLY A 133 3.57 12.38 19.33
N ILE A 134 4.38 11.69 20.14
CA ILE A 134 5.76 12.10 20.41
C ILE A 134 6.68 11.68 19.25
N GLU A 135 7.65 12.52 18.92
CA GLU A 135 8.70 12.22 17.93
C GLU A 135 9.58 11.05 18.42
N PRO A 136 9.66 9.92 17.69
CA PRO A 136 10.50 8.79 18.07
C PRO A 136 11.98 9.12 17.87
N ARG A 137 12.84 8.70 18.80
CA ARG A 137 14.31 8.83 18.69
C ARG A 137 14.96 7.56 18.16
N GLU A 138 14.40 6.40 18.45
CA GLU A 138 14.89 5.11 17.93
C GLU A 138 13.78 4.40 17.15
N VAL A 139 14.03 4.15 15.86
CA VAL A 139 13.07 3.49 14.96
C VAL A 139 13.68 2.21 14.40
N VAL A 140 12.93 1.11 14.51
CA VAL A 140 13.34 -0.19 13.99
C VAL A 140 12.46 -0.59 12.81
N PHE A 141 13.08 -0.77 11.65
CA PHE A 141 12.46 -1.26 10.44
C PHE A 141 12.72 -2.76 10.30
N ILE A 142 11.70 -3.55 9.96
CA ILE A 142 11.81 -5.01 9.87
C ILE A 142 11.43 -5.45 8.46
N SER A 143 12.38 -6.00 7.72
CA SER A 143 12.13 -6.52 6.37
C SER A 143 11.47 -7.90 6.40
N CYS A 144 10.83 -8.26 5.29
CA CYS A 144 10.26 -9.60 5.06
C CYS A 144 9.17 -10.02 6.05
N VAL A 145 8.43 -9.08 6.64
CA VAL A 145 7.33 -9.43 7.56
C VAL A 145 6.19 -10.05 6.74
N GLY A 146 5.84 -11.29 7.04
CA GLY A 146 4.88 -12.10 6.29
C GLY A 146 5.34 -12.55 4.89
N SER A 147 6.53 -12.15 4.43
CA SER A 147 7.09 -12.56 3.14
C SER A 147 8.27 -13.49 3.32
N ARG A 148 8.50 -14.41 2.38
CA ARG A 148 9.53 -15.46 2.50
C ARG A 148 9.37 -16.27 3.79
N ASP A 149 8.12 -16.47 4.18
CA ASP A 149 7.71 -17.22 5.35
C ASP A 149 6.66 -18.25 4.93
N PRO A 150 7.06 -19.50 4.60
CA PRO A 150 6.13 -20.54 4.20
C PRO A 150 5.20 -21.02 5.32
N GLU A 151 5.51 -20.76 6.60
CA GLU A 151 4.78 -21.28 7.74
C GLU A 151 3.73 -20.29 8.26
N LEU A 152 4.10 -19.01 8.40
CA LEU A 152 3.26 -17.97 9.00
C LEU A 152 2.76 -16.93 7.99
N GLY A 153 3.26 -16.96 6.75
CA GLY A 153 2.92 -15.95 5.74
C GLY A 153 2.90 -16.52 4.32
N VAL A 154 3.59 -15.84 3.41
CA VAL A 154 3.74 -16.28 2.02
C VAL A 154 5.20 -16.63 1.71
N PRO A 155 5.44 -17.67 0.87
CA PRO A 155 6.79 -18.14 0.58
C PRO A 155 7.55 -17.23 -0.40
N TYR A 156 6.86 -16.32 -1.09
CA TYR A 156 7.46 -15.42 -2.07
C TYR A 156 7.98 -14.12 -1.44
N CYS A 157 8.83 -13.42 -2.19
CA CYS A 157 9.35 -12.11 -1.81
C CYS A 157 8.44 -11.01 -2.36
N SER A 158 8.11 -10.02 -1.53
CA SER A 158 7.34 -8.83 -1.95
C SER A 158 8.14 -7.80 -2.74
N ARG A 159 9.41 -8.10 -3.08
CA ARG A 159 10.33 -7.38 -3.98
C ARG A 159 10.71 -5.95 -3.60
N VAL A 160 9.83 -5.16 -3.01
CA VAL A 160 10.03 -3.72 -2.79
C VAL A 160 10.36 -3.32 -1.36
N CYS A 161 10.15 -4.21 -0.37
CA CYS A 161 10.30 -3.87 1.05
C CYS A 161 11.72 -3.47 1.45
N CYS A 162 12.75 -4.13 0.91
CA CYS A 162 14.14 -3.70 1.11
C CYS A 162 14.37 -2.24 0.69
N MET A 163 13.73 -1.79 -0.39
CA MET A 163 13.93 -0.46 -0.96
C MET A 163 13.09 0.60 -0.27
N TYR A 164 11.80 0.34 -0.02
CA TYR A 164 10.98 1.35 0.65
C TYR A 164 11.40 1.52 2.11
N LEU A 165 11.84 0.47 2.82
CA LEU A 165 12.32 0.61 4.20
C LEU A 165 13.62 1.43 4.24
N ALA A 166 14.54 1.22 3.29
CA ALA A 166 15.73 2.07 3.15
C ALA A 166 15.34 3.53 2.88
N LYS A 167 14.36 3.77 2.01
CA LYS A 167 13.84 5.10 1.71
C LYS A 167 13.23 5.75 2.94
N GLN A 168 12.39 5.01 3.66
CA GLN A 168 11.72 5.47 4.86
C GLN A 168 12.71 5.78 5.98
N ALA A 169 13.73 4.94 6.19
CA ALA A 169 14.80 5.19 7.15
C ALA A 169 15.59 6.47 6.80
N LEU A 170 15.91 6.68 5.52
CA LEU A 170 16.58 7.88 5.05
C LEU A 170 15.69 9.13 5.27
N LEU A 171 14.41 9.07 4.91
CA LEU A 171 13.47 10.19 5.14
C LEU A 171 13.28 10.47 6.63
N TYR A 172 13.24 9.44 7.47
CA TYR A 172 13.25 9.58 8.91
C TYR A 172 14.51 10.29 9.39
N LYS A 173 15.71 9.91 8.93
CA LYS A 173 16.96 10.59 9.29
C LYS A 173 17.03 12.04 8.81
N HIS A 174 16.33 12.41 7.74
CA HIS A 174 16.17 13.81 7.37
C HIS A 174 15.22 14.58 8.30
N ALA A 175 14.10 13.97 8.68
CA ALA A 175 13.10 14.59 9.54
C ALA A 175 13.58 14.68 11.01
N VAL A 176 14.33 13.67 11.46
CA VAL A 176 14.86 13.51 12.82
C VAL A 176 16.38 13.23 12.73
N PRO A 177 17.22 14.26 12.52
CA PRO A 177 18.66 14.08 12.31
C PRO A 177 19.37 13.34 13.45
N ASP A 178 19.00 13.65 14.70
CA ASP A 178 19.56 13.04 15.91
C ASP A 178 18.95 11.65 16.22
N GLY A 179 17.99 11.19 15.43
CA GLY A 179 17.35 9.89 15.60
C GLY A 179 18.20 8.75 15.07
N GLN A 180 18.05 7.55 15.64
CA GLN A 180 18.72 6.35 15.15
C GLN A 180 17.73 5.43 14.44
N ALA A 181 18.14 4.93 13.27
CA ALA A 181 17.39 3.96 12.47
C ALA A 181 18.13 2.62 12.43
N TYR A 182 17.38 1.53 12.61
CA TYR A 182 17.87 0.15 12.48
C TYR A 182 17.03 -0.59 11.44
N ILE A 183 17.65 -1.33 10.54
CA ILE A 183 16.97 -2.19 9.55
C ILE A 183 17.37 -3.65 9.80
N PHE A 184 16.41 -4.47 10.24
CA PHE A 184 16.54 -5.92 10.28
C PHE A 184 16.24 -6.51 8.91
N TYR A 185 17.12 -7.38 8.43
CA TYR A 185 16.98 -8.00 7.11
C TYR A 185 17.62 -9.40 7.05
N MET A 186 17.16 -10.23 6.12
CA MET A 186 17.82 -11.52 5.80
C MET A 186 18.83 -11.35 4.67
N ASP A 187 18.35 -10.80 3.56
CA ASP A 187 19.12 -10.48 2.36
C ASP A 187 18.67 -9.11 1.85
N GLN A 188 19.61 -8.29 1.40
CA GLN A 188 19.29 -7.01 0.80
C GLN A 188 19.06 -7.21 -0.71
N ARG A 189 17.86 -6.89 -1.18
CA ARG A 189 17.45 -7.11 -2.57
C ARG A 189 17.31 -5.78 -3.32
N THR A 190 18.45 -5.31 -3.83
CA THR A 190 18.66 -4.03 -4.52
C THR A 190 18.77 -4.21 -6.04
N THR A 191 17.79 -4.87 -6.66
CA THR A 191 17.93 -5.38 -8.05
C THR A 191 17.69 -4.35 -9.16
N GLY A 192 17.34 -3.11 -8.83
CA GLY A 192 17.08 -2.03 -9.79
C GLY A 192 18.33 -1.17 -10.06
N LYS A 193 18.29 -0.38 -11.13
CA LYS A 193 19.36 0.59 -11.44
C LYS A 193 19.43 1.65 -10.34
N GLY A 194 20.61 1.82 -9.73
CA GLY A 194 20.81 2.80 -8.66
C GLY A 194 20.37 2.33 -7.27
N TYR A 195 19.85 1.10 -7.13
CA TYR A 195 19.26 0.65 -5.87
C TYR A 195 20.33 0.31 -4.82
N GLU A 196 21.45 -0.26 -5.27
CA GLU A 196 22.58 -0.56 -4.38
C GLU A 196 23.23 0.73 -3.89
N GLU A 197 23.45 1.69 -4.78
CA GLU A 197 23.98 3.00 -4.46
C GLU A 197 23.06 3.76 -3.50
N PHE A 198 21.74 3.62 -3.64
CA PHE A 198 20.76 4.20 -2.73
C PHE A 198 20.88 3.64 -1.30
N VAL A 199 21.04 2.32 -1.18
CA VAL A 199 21.19 1.66 0.13
C VAL A 199 22.54 1.97 0.74
N ARG A 200 23.60 1.94 -0.06
CA ARG A 200 24.94 2.35 0.39
C ARG A 200 24.92 3.77 0.93
N ARG A 201 24.23 4.69 0.25
CA ARG A 201 24.02 6.06 0.74
C ARG A 201 23.33 6.10 2.11
N ALA A 202 22.28 5.29 2.31
CA ALA A 202 21.59 5.24 3.60
C ALA A 202 22.53 4.79 4.74
N VAL A 203 23.47 3.87 4.45
CA VAL A 203 24.46 3.41 5.43
C VAL A 203 25.58 4.44 5.64
N GLU A 204 26.21 4.92 4.57
CA GLU A 204 27.43 5.72 4.62
C GLU A 204 27.18 7.19 4.99
N GLU A 205 26.10 7.79 4.49
CA GLU A 205 25.81 9.22 4.69
C GLU A 205 24.83 9.48 5.84
N TYR A 206 23.93 8.53 6.11
CA TYR A 206 22.86 8.69 7.10
C TYR A 206 22.97 7.72 8.28
N GLU A 207 24.05 6.94 8.34
CA GLU A 207 24.38 6.05 9.47
C GLU A 207 23.21 5.11 9.86
N VAL A 208 22.42 4.67 8.87
CA VAL A 208 21.37 3.68 9.07
C VAL A 208 22.02 2.33 9.37
N MET A 209 21.69 1.75 10.51
CA MET A 209 22.30 0.51 10.98
C MET A 209 21.58 -0.71 10.40
N TYR A 210 22.28 -1.51 9.62
CA TYR A 210 21.75 -2.76 9.06
C TYR A 210 22.15 -3.96 9.93
N LEU A 211 21.16 -4.76 10.32
CA LEU A 211 21.33 -5.93 11.18
C LEU A 211 20.85 -7.17 10.45
N ARG A 212 21.79 -8.07 10.14
CA ARG A 212 21.47 -9.26 9.36
C ARG A 212 20.89 -10.35 10.24
N GLY A 213 19.57 -10.38 10.35
CA GLY A 213 18.82 -11.52 10.84
C GLY A 213 17.34 -11.22 10.99
N ARG A 214 16.60 -12.24 11.37
CA ARG A 214 15.15 -12.16 11.55
C ARG A 214 14.83 -11.79 12.99
N VAL A 215 13.87 -10.88 13.16
CA VAL A 215 13.28 -10.55 14.46
C VAL A 215 12.42 -11.71 14.89
N SER A 216 12.62 -12.20 16.12
CA SER A 216 11.88 -13.31 16.70
C SER A 216 10.69 -12.85 17.53
N LYS A 217 10.78 -11.68 18.18
CA LYS A 217 9.73 -11.19 19.07
C LYS A 217 9.77 -9.67 19.22
N ILE A 218 8.58 -9.09 19.34
CA ILE A 218 8.39 -7.68 19.71
C ILE A 218 7.39 -7.63 20.86
N PHE A 219 7.74 -6.90 21.92
CA PHE A 219 6.84 -6.69 23.06
C PHE A 219 7.06 -5.30 23.68
N ARG A 220 6.05 -4.80 24.38
CA ARG A 220 6.13 -3.54 25.13
C ARG A 220 6.92 -3.76 26.43
N ASP A 221 7.87 -2.88 26.71
CA ASP A 221 8.67 -2.84 27.94
C ASP A 221 8.63 -1.40 28.50
N GLY A 222 7.69 -1.16 29.42
CA GLY A 222 7.37 0.19 29.90
C GLY A 222 6.83 1.09 28.78
N ASN A 223 7.48 2.23 28.56
CA ASN A 223 7.08 3.21 27.55
C ASN A 223 7.71 2.97 26.16
N ARG A 224 8.55 1.93 26.02
CA ARG A 224 9.27 1.61 24.78
C ARG A 224 8.90 0.21 24.28
N LEU A 225 9.17 -0.05 23.02
CA LEU A 225 9.11 -1.38 22.42
C LEU A 225 10.47 -2.06 22.56
N ARG A 226 10.46 -3.37 22.65
CA ARG A 226 11.67 -4.19 22.71
C ARG A 226 11.66 -5.18 21.56
N VAL A 227 12.68 -5.09 20.70
CA VAL A 227 12.82 -5.89 19.49
C VAL A 227 13.96 -6.88 19.69
N GLN A 228 13.62 -8.16 19.71
CA GLN A 228 14.58 -9.24 19.87
C GLN A 228 14.80 -9.95 18.54
N GLY A 229 16.07 -10.15 18.19
CA GLY A 229 16.47 -10.88 17.00
C GLY A 229 17.88 -11.45 17.13
N ALA A 230 18.42 -11.89 16.01
CA ALA A 230 19.81 -12.32 15.92
C ALA A 230 20.53 -11.45 14.89
N ASP A 231 21.78 -11.10 15.18
CA ASP A 231 22.71 -10.68 14.15
C ASP A 231 23.56 -11.88 13.77
N THR A 232 23.29 -12.42 12.58
CA THR A 232 23.96 -13.59 12.03
C THR A 232 25.40 -13.31 11.63
N LEU A 233 25.80 -12.05 11.44
CA LEU A 233 27.19 -11.70 11.12
C LEU A 233 28.08 -11.74 12.36
N SER A 234 27.60 -11.24 13.49
CA SER A 234 28.33 -11.33 14.77
C SER A 234 28.05 -12.60 15.56
N GLY A 235 27.01 -13.37 15.20
CA GLY A 235 26.54 -14.53 15.96
C GLY A 235 25.90 -14.18 17.30
N LYS A 236 25.61 -12.90 17.55
CA LYS A 236 25.06 -12.42 18.82
C LYS A 236 23.55 -12.25 18.74
N ARG A 237 22.89 -12.45 19.88
CA ARG A 237 21.52 -12.00 20.07
C ARG A 237 21.52 -10.47 20.13
N VAL A 238 20.56 -9.87 19.45
CA VAL A 238 20.35 -8.42 19.44
C VAL A 238 19.04 -8.13 20.14
N ASP A 239 19.07 -7.15 21.04
CA ASP A 239 17.93 -6.69 21.82
C ASP A 239 17.96 -5.16 21.80
N ILE A 240 17.01 -4.56 21.08
CA ILE A 240 16.94 -3.11 20.86
C ILE A 240 15.68 -2.57 21.52
N SER A 241 15.85 -1.57 22.38
CA SER A 241 14.76 -0.78 22.93
C SER A 241 14.48 0.38 21.97
N CYS A 242 13.27 0.50 21.45
CA CYS A 242 12.94 1.52 20.45
C CYS A 242 11.58 2.17 20.71
N ASP A 243 11.32 3.30 20.06
CA ASP A 243 10.11 4.10 20.26
C ASP A 243 9.03 3.74 19.22
N LEU A 244 9.44 3.29 18.04
CA LEU A 244 8.56 2.94 16.92
C LEU A 244 9.13 1.77 16.13
N VAL A 245 8.26 0.85 15.69
CA VAL A 245 8.61 -0.23 14.77
C VAL A 245 7.84 -0.06 13.46
N VAL A 246 8.55 -0.22 12.33
CA VAL A 246 7.97 -0.18 10.98
C VAL A 246 8.14 -1.54 10.29
N LEU A 247 7.02 -2.17 9.92
CA LEU A 247 6.97 -3.52 9.37
C LEU A 247 6.94 -3.49 7.83
N GLY A 248 7.89 -4.22 7.26
CA GLY A 248 8.01 -4.48 5.84
C GLY A 248 7.05 -5.58 5.36
N MET A 249 5.75 -5.30 5.36
CA MET A 249 4.67 -6.27 5.17
C MET A 249 4.64 -6.91 3.76
N ALA A 250 4.07 -8.11 3.69
CA ALA A 250 3.84 -8.83 2.44
C ALA A 250 2.80 -8.16 1.55
N MET A 251 3.10 -8.08 0.26
CA MET A 251 2.13 -7.69 -0.78
C MET A 251 1.25 -8.87 -1.12
N MET A 252 -0.06 -8.66 -1.05
CA MET A 252 -1.11 -9.61 -1.37
C MET A 252 -1.93 -9.09 -2.55
N PRO A 253 -2.61 -9.96 -3.31
CA PRO A 253 -3.60 -9.52 -4.29
C PRO A 253 -4.70 -8.68 -3.61
N SER A 254 -5.20 -7.66 -4.28
CA SER A 254 -6.21 -6.75 -3.72
C SER A 254 -7.50 -7.50 -3.32
N ALA A 255 -8.24 -6.94 -2.37
CA ALA A 255 -9.56 -7.41 -1.99
C ALA A 255 -10.49 -7.45 -3.22
N GLY A 256 -11.30 -8.50 -3.32
CA GLY A 256 -12.22 -8.72 -4.45
C GLY A 256 -11.56 -9.25 -5.73
N PHE A 257 -10.23 -9.37 -5.77
CA PHE A 257 -9.52 -9.75 -7.00
C PHE A 257 -9.82 -11.17 -7.48
N LYS A 258 -10.03 -12.12 -6.56
CA LYS A 258 -10.48 -13.48 -6.91
C LYS A 258 -11.87 -13.49 -7.57
N GLU A 259 -12.76 -12.59 -7.18
CA GLU A 259 -14.07 -12.45 -7.79
C GLU A 259 -13.96 -11.81 -9.18
N LEU A 260 -13.12 -10.79 -9.32
CA LEU A 260 -12.81 -10.17 -10.61
C LEU A 260 -12.25 -11.21 -11.61
N ALA A 261 -11.27 -12.00 -11.17
CA ALA A 261 -10.68 -13.05 -12.00
C ALA A 261 -11.73 -14.07 -12.47
N ARG A 262 -12.65 -14.46 -11.58
CA ARG A 262 -13.77 -15.36 -11.90
C ARG A 262 -14.72 -14.76 -12.93
N LYS A 263 -15.09 -13.48 -12.77
CA LYS A 263 -15.98 -12.76 -13.72
C LYS A 263 -15.34 -12.65 -15.11
N LEU A 264 -14.02 -12.47 -15.17
CA LEU A 264 -13.28 -12.36 -16.42
C LEU A 264 -12.85 -13.72 -17.00
N GLY A 265 -13.01 -14.82 -16.27
CA GLY A 265 -12.58 -16.15 -16.71
C GLY A 265 -11.06 -16.34 -16.81
N ILE A 266 -10.28 -15.53 -16.09
CA ILE A 266 -8.81 -15.57 -16.10
C ILE A 266 -8.24 -16.41 -14.94
N ALA A 267 -7.11 -17.06 -15.18
CA ALA A 267 -6.44 -17.88 -14.18
C ALA A 267 -5.64 -17.04 -13.17
N THR A 268 -5.59 -17.53 -11.93
CA THR A 268 -4.70 -17.01 -10.88
C THR A 268 -3.75 -18.09 -10.39
N ASP A 269 -2.61 -17.68 -9.84
CA ASP A 269 -1.70 -18.58 -9.15
C ASP A 269 -2.28 -19.03 -7.79
N ALA A 270 -1.52 -19.86 -7.07
CA ALA A 270 -1.93 -20.37 -5.76
C ALA A 270 -2.11 -19.27 -4.70
N TYR A 271 -1.54 -18.09 -4.91
CA TYR A 271 -1.57 -16.95 -3.99
C TYR A 271 -2.63 -15.92 -4.37
N GLY A 272 -3.19 -16.03 -5.59
CA GLY A 272 -4.26 -15.18 -6.11
C GLY A 272 -3.81 -14.08 -7.07
N PHE A 273 -2.55 -14.03 -7.49
CA PHE A 273 -2.10 -13.13 -8.55
C PHE A 273 -2.50 -13.68 -9.92
N ILE A 274 -2.71 -12.81 -10.91
CA ILE A 274 -3.05 -13.26 -12.27
C ILE A 274 -1.86 -14.02 -12.87
N THR A 275 -2.16 -15.20 -13.41
CA THR A 275 -1.20 -16.00 -14.16
C THR A 275 -1.14 -15.53 -15.61
N GLU A 276 0.04 -15.10 -16.04
CA GLU A 276 0.30 -14.85 -17.45
C GLU A 276 0.31 -16.14 -18.28
N VAL A 277 0.15 -16.04 -19.59
CA VAL A 277 0.28 -17.20 -20.49
C VAL A 277 1.69 -17.79 -20.46
N HIS A 278 2.71 -16.93 -20.47
CA HIS A 278 4.09 -17.38 -20.45
C HIS A 278 5.01 -16.29 -19.90
N SER A 279 5.75 -16.61 -18.83
CA SER A 279 6.61 -15.68 -18.07
C SER A 279 7.61 -14.87 -18.89
N LYS A 280 8.12 -15.41 -20.00
CA LYS A 280 9.06 -14.71 -20.90
C LYS A 280 8.43 -14.14 -22.18
N PHE A 281 7.72 -14.95 -22.96
CA PHE A 281 7.24 -14.55 -24.28
C PHE A 281 5.93 -13.76 -24.24
N ARG A 282 5.06 -14.02 -23.26
CA ARG A 282 3.74 -13.40 -23.13
C ARG A 282 3.46 -12.99 -21.67
N PRO A 283 4.32 -12.17 -21.04
CA PRO A 283 4.24 -11.86 -19.61
C PRO A 283 3.07 -10.94 -19.22
N MET A 284 2.36 -10.40 -20.21
CA MET A 284 1.32 -9.40 -20.04
C MET A 284 -0.06 -9.90 -20.50
N GLU A 285 -0.11 -11.11 -21.03
CA GLU A 285 -1.30 -11.69 -21.64
C GLU A 285 -1.86 -12.75 -20.71
N THR A 286 -3.18 -12.82 -20.60
CA THR A 286 -3.86 -13.84 -19.78
C THR A 286 -4.28 -15.04 -20.64
N SER A 287 -4.78 -16.09 -20.00
CA SER A 287 -5.37 -17.26 -20.69
C SER A 287 -6.55 -16.91 -21.60
N VAL A 288 -7.16 -15.74 -21.43
CA VAL A 288 -8.30 -15.26 -22.23
C VAL A 288 -7.81 -14.20 -23.23
N PRO A 289 -7.93 -14.46 -24.55
CA PRO A 289 -7.58 -13.47 -25.57
C PRO A 289 -8.34 -12.15 -25.39
N GLY A 290 -7.65 -11.03 -25.56
CA GLY A 290 -8.21 -9.69 -25.34
C GLY A 290 -8.19 -9.22 -23.87
N ILE A 291 -7.83 -10.08 -22.92
CA ILE A 291 -7.63 -9.70 -21.52
C ILE A 291 -6.14 -9.73 -21.18
N TYR A 292 -5.67 -8.61 -20.64
CA TYR A 292 -4.27 -8.36 -20.29
C TYR A 292 -4.13 -8.04 -18.80
N VAL A 293 -2.91 -8.14 -18.29
CA VAL A 293 -2.58 -7.78 -16.90
C VAL A 293 -1.45 -6.77 -16.86
N ALA A 294 -1.54 -5.80 -15.95
CA ALA A 294 -0.51 -4.79 -15.71
C ALA A 294 -0.25 -4.58 -14.21
N GLY A 295 0.99 -4.21 -13.88
CA GLY A 295 1.37 -3.82 -12.53
C GLY A 295 1.36 -4.97 -11.52
N THR A 296 1.09 -4.64 -10.27
CA THR A 296 1.16 -5.57 -9.13
C THR A 296 0.05 -6.64 -9.14
N ALA A 297 -0.94 -6.51 -10.02
CA ALA A 297 -2.00 -7.50 -10.24
C ALA A 297 -1.44 -8.87 -10.70
N GLN A 298 -0.28 -8.87 -11.39
CA GLN A 298 0.44 -10.09 -11.78
C GLN A 298 1.43 -10.55 -10.68
N GLY A 299 1.75 -9.70 -9.71
CA GLY A 299 2.69 -10.03 -8.64
C GLY A 299 3.56 -8.85 -8.21
N PRO A 300 4.24 -8.97 -7.05
CA PRO A 300 4.97 -7.87 -6.43
C PRO A 300 6.03 -7.25 -7.35
N ARG A 301 6.01 -5.92 -7.47
CA ARG A 301 6.96 -5.12 -8.26
C ARG A 301 6.92 -3.64 -7.86
N ASP A 302 7.92 -2.90 -8.31
CA ASP A 302 8.00 -1.47 -8.06
C ASP A 302 7.28 -0.63 -9.13
N ILE A 303 7.36 0.69 -8.97
CA ILE A 303 6.72 1.65 -9.86
C ILE A 303 7.33 1.59 -11.28
N PRO A 304 8.67 1.67 -11.47
CA PRO A 304 9.28 1.55 -12.81
C PRO A 304 8.81 0.31 -13.57
N ASP A 305 8.82 -0.86 -12.94
CA ASP A 305 8.39 -2.11 -13.57
C ASP A 305 6.89 -2.10 -13.90
N SER A 306 6.07 -1.51 -13.02
CA SER A 306 4.63 -1.36 -13.26
C SER A 306 4.32 -0.45 -14.44
N VAL A 307 5.03 0.67 -14.55
CA VAL A 307 4.89 1.64 -15.65
C VAL A 307 5.36 1.04 -16.98
N ALA A 308 6.50 0.34 -16.96
CA ALA A 308 7.01 -0.36 -18.13
C ALA A 308 6.02 -1.43 -18.62
N MET A 309 5.45 -2.20 -17.69
CA MET A 309 4.42 -3.19 -18.01
C MET A 309 3.15 -2.55 -18.57
N GLY A 310 2.68 -1.43 -18.00
CA GLY A 310 1.53 -0.69 -18.53
C GLY A 310 1.74 -0.24 -19.97
N SER A 311 2.93 0.26 -20.29
CA SER A 311 3.31 0.64 -21.66
C SER A 311 3.36 -0.57 -22.61
N GLY A 312 3.89 -1.71 -22.13
CA GLY A 312 3.90 -2.95 -22.89
C GLY A 312 2.50 -3.50 -23.17
N VAL A 313 1.59 -3.43 -22.19
CA VAL A 313 0.17 -3.81 -22.37
C VAL A 313 -0.50 -2.90 -23.38
N ALA A 314 -0.28 -1.58 -23.32
CA ALA A 314 -0.83 -0.65 -24.30
C ALA A 314 -0.40 -1.02 -25.73
N SER A 315 0.87 -1.39 -25.92
CA SER A 315 1.37 -1.89 -27.22
C SER A 315 0.64 -3.16 -27.68
N LYS A 316 0.38 -4.11 -26.77
CA LYS A 316 -0.36 -5.34 -27.08
C LYS A 316 -1.82 -5.09 -27.47
N VAL A 317 -2.47 -4.14 -26.78
CA VAL A 317 -3.82 -3.70 -27.12
C VAL A 317 -3.85 -3.01 -28.49
N LEU A 318 -2.85 -2.17 -28.79
CA LEU A 318 -2.73 -1.55 -30.10
C LEU A 318 -2.48 -2.56 -31.21
N ASP A 319 -1.67 -3.60 -30.99
CA ASP A 319 -1.50 -4.71 -31.95
C ASP A 319 -2.85 -5.40 -32.22
N LEU A 320 -3.64 -5.67 -31.17
CA LEU A 320 -4.98 -6.24 -31.31
C LEU A 320 -5.89 -5.33 -32.16
N PHE A 321 -5.90 -4.02 -31.87
CA PHE A 321 -6.76 -3.06 -32.56
C PHE A 321 -6.27 -2.66 -33.95
N SER A 322 -4.98 -2.85 -34.25
CA SER A 322 -4.44 -2.63 -35.60
C SER A 322 -4.97 -3.63 -36.62
N ARG A 323 -5.56 -4.74 -36.17
CA ARG A 323 -6.11 -5.80 -37.01
C ARG A 323 -7.61 -5.61 -37.17
N ASN A 324 -8.08 -5.58 -38.42
CA ASN A 324 -9.52 -5.48 -38.71
C ASN A 324 -10.33 -6.71 -38.28
N LYS A 325 -9.67 -7.86 -38.08
CA LYS A 325 -10.28 -9.13 -37.68
C LYS A 325 -9.31 -9.89 -36.78
N VAL A 326 -9.85 -10.56 -35.78
CA VAL A 326 -9.11 -11.44 -34.88
C VAL A 326 -9.62 -12.85 -35.08
N ALA A 327 -8.72 -13.81 -35.23
CA ALA A 327 -9.10 -15.22 -35.28
C ALA A 327 -9.54 -15.67 -33.88
N VAL A 328 -10.77 -16.15 -33.76
CA VAL A 328 -11.32 -16.68 -32.50
C VAL A 328 -11.30 -18.20 -32.59
N GLY A 329 -10.32 -18.84 -31.94
CA GLY A 329 -10.19 -20.31 -31.90
C GLY A 329 -8.88 -20.79 -31.27
N ARG A 330 -8.89 -21.99 -30.67
CA ARG A 330 -7.66 -22.68 -30.24
C ARG A 330 -6.81 -22.95 -31.49
N GLN A 331 -5.66 -22.29 -31.60
CA GLN A 331 -4.56 -22.91 -32.35
C GLN A 331 -4.16 -24.16 -31.54
N LEU A 332 -4.60 -25.32 -32.02
CA LEU A 332 -4.15 -26.64 -31.57
C LEU A 332 -2.65 -26.79 -31.84
#